data_AF-A0A850NXM6-F1
#
_entry.id   AF-A0A850NXM6-F1
#
_cell.length_a   1.000
_cell.length_b   1.000
_cell.length_c   1.000
_cell.angle_alpha   90.00
_cell.angle_beta   90.00
_cell.angle_gamma   90.00
#
_symmetry.space_group_name_H-M   'P 1'
#
loop_
_entity.id
_entity.type
_entity.pdbx_description
1 polymer ?
#
loop_
_entity_poly.entity_id
_entity_poly.type
_entity_poly.pdbx_seq_one_letter_code
_entity_poly.pdbx_strand_id
1 'polypeptide(L)'
;IVPAAILFDLANGGDKGWWMQPPYRDLGVEAVASAGAGFALGTAGAGYGATAGTLKGGIGSASLVTADGMTVGAIVAVNSLGTPLVPGGRHFWAAPFELNREFGGLGPSPDLVAGEDWGDTRINPGARANTTIACVATDVILDPDEIKRVAMMAQDGLARAIRPIHSPFDGDVVFALSTGRRPAPGPRREFAVARIGA
;
A
#
# COMPACT_ATOMS: atom_id res chain seq x y z
N ILE A 1 3.44 21.67 7.21
CA ILE A 1 4.19 20.39 7.37
C ILE A 1 3.71 19.47 6.27
N VAL A 2 4.62 18.90 5.47
CA VAL A 2 4.28 17.95 4.40
C VAL A 2 5.11 16.69 4.65
N PRO A 3 4.56 15.66 5.31
CA PRO A 3 5.26 14.40 5.45
C PRO A 3 5.41 13.74 4.07
N ALA A 4 6.56 13.14 3.82
CA ALA A 4 6.86 12.47 2.56
C ALA A 4 7.62 11.17 2.81
N ALA A 5 7.41 10.20 1.94
CA ALA A 5 8.21 8.99 1.80
C ALA A 5 8.54 8.80 0.33
N ILE A 6 9.61 8.07 0.04
CA ILE A 6 10.07 7.79 -1.32
C ILE A 6 10.21 6.28 -1.50
N LEU A 7 9.97 5.81 -2.72
CA LEU A 7 10.32 4.47 -3.14
C LEU A 7 11.46 4.55 -4.16
N PHE A 8 12.34 3.55 -4.15
CA PHE A 8 13.45 3.51 -5.08
C PHE A 8 13.01 2.91 -6.42
N ASP A 9 12.98 3.73 -7.46
CA ASP A 9 12.61 3.30 -8.82
C ASP A 9 13.70 3.55 -9.86
N LEU A 10 14.88 4.03 -9.48
CA LEU A 10 15.95 4.40 -10.42
C LEU A 10 16.48 3.20 -11.24
N ALA A 11 16.24 1.97 -10.79
CA ALA A 11 16.58 0.75 -11.52
C ALA A 11 15.56 0.37 -12.62
N ASN A 12 14.53 1.20 -12.87
CA ASN A 12 13.50 0.97 -13.89
C ASN A 12 13.96 1.18 -15.34
N GLY A 13 15.22 1.55 -15.57
CA GLY A 13 15.77 1.88 -16.89
C GLY A 13 15.45 3.33 -17.31
N GLY A 14 15.69 3.68 -18.58
CA GLY A 14 15.47 5.03 -19.10
C GLY A 14 16.58 6.05 -18.75
N ASP A 15 16.54 7.22 -19.38
CA ASP A 15 17.55 8.27 -19.21
C ASP A 15 17.44 8.95 -17.83
N LYS A 16 18.56 8.99 -17.12
CA LYS A 16 18.72 9.60 -15.78
C LYS A 16 19.76 10.72 -15.79
N GLY A 17 20.16 11.21 -16.97
CA GLY A 17 21.07 12.34 -17.17
C GLY A 17 20.46 13.69 -16.81
N TRP A 18 19.83 13.78 -15.63
CA TRP A 18 19.14 14.97 -15.15
C TRP A 18 20.07 16.02 -14.52
N TRP A 19 21.33 15.67 -14.28
CA TRP A 19 22.33 16.54 -13.66
C TRP A 19 21.81 17.14 -12.34
N MET A 20 21.83 18.47 -12.23
CA MET A 20 21.35 19.22 -11.05
C MET A 20 19.83 19.45 -11.07
N GLN A 21 19.08 18.95 -12.05
CA GLN A 21 17.65 19.22 -12.25
C GLN A 21 16.83 17.93 -12.39
N PRO A 22 16.76 17.08 -11.34
CA PRO A 22 15.86 15.94 -11.35
C PRO A 22 14.38 16.40 -11.42
N PRO A 23 13.51 15.64 -12.11
CA PRO A 23 12.13 16.08 -12.40
C PRO A 23 11.21 16.07 -11.16
N TYR A 24 11.62 15.43 -10.06
CA TYR A 24 10.77 15.11 -8.91
C TYR A 24 10.11 16.33 -8.26
N ARG A 25 10.78 17.49 -8.26
CA ARG A 25 10.20 18.72 -7.72
C ARG A 25 8.97 19.14 -8.52
N ASP A 26 9.11 19.21 -9.82
CA ASP A 26 8.06 19.72 -10.70
C ASP A 26 6.92 18.71 -10.79
N LEU A 27 7.24 17.41 -10.81
CA LEU A 27 6.26 16.33 -10.67
C LEU A 27 5.48 16.42 -9.35
N GLY A 28 6.13 16.80 -8.24
CA GLY A 28 5.44 17.01 -6.96
C GLY A 28 4.46 18.17 -7.00
N VAL A 29 4.81 19.27 -7.67
CA VAL A 29 3.92 20.42 -7.88
C VAL A 29 2.71 20.03 -8.74
N GLU A 30 2.95 19.31 -9.84
CA GLU A 30 1.90 18.83 -10.75
C GLU A 30 0.95 17.84 -10.05
N ALA A 31 1.49 16.93 -9.22
CA ALA A 31 0.71 15.97 -8.47
C ALA A 31 -0.28 16.63 -7.50
N VAL A 32 0.17 17.67 -6.78
CA VAL A 32 -0.71 18.43 -5.88
C VAL A 32 -1.77 19.21 -6.68
N ALA A 33 -1.38 19.83 -7.80
CA ALA A 33 -2.31 20.56 -8.66
C ALA A 33 -3.39 19.64 -9.29
N SER A 34 -3.05 18.37 -9.51
CA SER A 34 -3.94 17.35 -10.11
C SER A 34 -4.73 16.53 -9.08
N ALA A 35 -4.56 16.79 -7.78
CA ALA A 35 -5.21 16.01 -6.73
C ALA A 35 -6.75 16.14 -6.80
N GLY A 36 -7.45 15.00 -6.78
CA GLY A 36 -8.90 14.96 -6.90
C GLY A 36 -9.49 13.64 -6.41
N ALA A 37 -10.83 13.56 -6.46
CA ALA A 37 -11.55 12.35 -6.04
C ALA A 37 -11.32 11.15 -6.98
N GLY A 38 -11.06 11.43 -8.27
CA GLY A 38 -10.63 10.43 -9.24
C GLY A 38 -9.14 10.52 -9.50
N PHE A 39 -8.48 9.37 -9.57
CA PHE A 39 -7.05 9.26 -9.87
C PHE A 39 -6.77 7.94 -10.60
N ALA A 40 -5.67 7.91 -11.34
CA ALA A 40 -5.26 6.71 -12.07
C ALA A 40 -4.63 5.67 -11.15
N LEU A 41 -4.90 4.39 -11.43
CA LEU A 41 -4.28 3.23 -10.78
C LEU A 41 -3.24 2.58 -11.71
N GLY A 42 -2.43 1.68 -11.15
CA GLY A 42 -1.39 0.96 -11.88
C GLY A 42 -0.15 1.83 -12.12
N THR A 43 0.24 1.98 -13.38
CA THR A 43 1.46 2.72 -13.78
C THR A 43 1.17 4.22 -13.83
N ALA A 44 0.98 4.82 -12.66
CA ALA A 44 0.66 6.24 -12.49
C ALA A 44 1.34 6.81 -11.23
N GLY A 45 1.66 8.11 -11.22
CA GLY A 45 2.29 8.78 -10.08
C GLY A 45 3.51 8.03 -9.54
N ALA A 46 3.58 7.81 -8.22
CA ALA A 46 4.65 7.04 -7.58
C ALA A 46 4.73 5.57 -8.07
N GLY A 47 3.68 5.04 -8.68
CA GLY A 47 3.64 3.70 -9.25
C GLY A 47 4.29 3.56 -10.62
N TYR A 48 4.73 4.65 -11.27
CA TYR A 48 5.30 4.59 -12.63
C TYR A 48 6.47 3.61 -12.72
N GLY A 49 7.49 3.79 -11.87
CA GLY A 49 8.68 2.95 -11.85
C GLY A 49 8.61 1.75 -10.90
N ALA A 50 7.48 1.53 -10.22
CA ALA A 50 7.38 0.57 -9.13
C ALA A 50 7.31 -0.89 -9.60
N THR A 51 7.92 -1.79 -8.82
CA THR A 51 7.95 -3.26 -9.04
C THR A 51 7.57 -4.02 -7.77
N ALA A 52 6.82 -5.11 -7.89
CA ALA A 52 6.43 -5.96 -6.75
C ALA A 52 6.98 -7.37 -6.96
N GLY A 53 8.11 -7.68 -6.34
CA GLY A 53 8.90 -8.87 -6.70
C GLY A 53 9.42 -8.75 -8.13
N THR A 54 9.14 -9.75 -8.98
CA THR A 54 9.43 -9.71 -10.42
C THR A 54 8.31 -9.09 -11.26
N LEU A 55 7.18 -8.74 -10.66
CA LEU A 55 6.02 -8.18 -11.35
C LEU A 55 6.09 -6.66 -11.45
N LYS A 56 5.33 -6.09 -12.40
CA LYS A 56 5.05 -4.66 -12.40
C LYS A 56 4.22 -4.30 -11.16
N GLY A 57 4.75 -3.39 -10.34
CA GLY A 57 4.04 -2.79 -9.22
C GLY A 57 3.19 -1.61 -9.68
N GLY A 58 2.78 -0.75 -8.75
CA GLY A 58 2.00 0.43 -9.13
C GLY A 58 1.23 1.07 -7.98
N ILE A 59 0.29 1.93 -8.35
CA ILE A 59 -0.71 2.51 -7.44
C ILE A 59 -1.92 1.59 -7.36
N GLY A 60 -2.27 1.16 -6.16
CA GLY A 60 -3.53 0.51 -5.85
C GLY A 60 -4.36 1.36 -4.89
N SER A 61 -5.68 1.18 -4.91
CA SER A 61 -6.58 1.80 -3.93
C SER A 61 -7.76 0.87 -3.64
N ALA A 62 -8.25 0.92 -2.40
CA ALA A 62 -9.47 0.25 -1.98
C ALA A 62 -10.21 1.10 -0.93
N SER A 63 -11.50 0.85 -0.75
CA SER A 63 -12.28 1.50 0.30
C SER A 63 -13.42 0.61 0.78
N LEU A 64 -13.80 0.77 2.03
CA LEU A 64 -14.94 0.10 2.64
C LEU A 64 -15.79 1.13 3.39
N VAL A 65 -17.11 1.01 3.22
CA VAL A 65 -18.08 1.67 4.09
C VAL A 65 -18.70 0.60 4.99
N THR A 66 -18.58 0.77 6.29
CA THR A 66 -19.16 -0.16 7.26
C THR A 66 -20.67 -0.03 7.32
N ALA A 67 -21.36 -1.04 7.87
CA ALA A 67 -22.82 -1.02 7.98
C ALA A 67 -23.37 0.17 8.81
N ASP A 68 -22.58 0.66 9.77
CA ASP A 68 -22.84 1.86 10.58
C ASP A 68 -22.23 3.15 9.99
N GLY A 69 -21.74 3.08 8.75
CA GLY A 69 -21.41 4.21 7.89
C GLY A 69 -20.02 4.81 8.05
N MET A 70 -19.11 4.21 8.83
CA MET A 70 -17.71 4.65 8.83
C MET A 70 -17.09 4.36 7.46
N THR A 71 -16.27 5.29 6.97
CA THR A 71 -15.51 5.06 5.74
C THR A 71 -14.04 4.87 6.09
N VAL A 72 -13.43 3.85 5.50
CA VAL A 72 -11.97 3.69 5.46
C VAL A 72 -11.56 3.51 4.00
N GLY A 73 -10.50 4.20 3.60
CA GLY A 73 -9.88 4.07 2.29
C GLY A 73 -8.37 3.91 2.43
N ALA A 74 -7.76 3.20 1.51
CA ALA A 74 -6.32 3.06 1.42
C ALA A 74 -5.87 3.32 -0.01
N ILE A 75 -4.77 4.06 -0.17
CA ILE A 75 -4.01 4.17 -1.41
C ILE A 75 -2.58 3.70 -1.14
N VAL A 76 -2.03 2.90 -2.04
CA VAL A 76 -0.74 2.23 -1.84
C VAL A 76 0.10 2.30 -3.11
N ALA A 77 1.34 2.77 -2.99
CA ALA A 77 2.38 2.63 -4.01
C ALA A 77 3.23 1.39 -3.68
N VAL A 78 3.11 0.35 -4.48
CA VAL A 78 3.72 -0.96 -4.22
C VAL A 78 5.02 -1.11 -5.01
N ASN A 79 6.15 -0.94 -4.33
CA ASN A 79 7.49 -1.24 -4.85
C ASN A 79 8.22 -2.24 -3.94
N SER A 80 7.68 -3.44 -3.75
CA SER A 80 8.12 -4.40 -2.72
C SER A 80 9.22 -5.37 -3.18
N LEU A 81 10.06 -5.81 -2.25
CA LEU A 81 10.92 -6.97 -2.45
C LEU A 81 10.08 -8.23 -2.69
N GLY A 82 9.06 -8.39 -1.84
CA GLY A 82 8.10 -9.47 -1.89
C GLY A 82 7.15 -9.40 -3.06
N THR A 83 6.53 -10.53 -3.33
CA THR A 83 5.49 -10.66 -4.35
C THR A 83 4.10 -10.67 -3.70
N PRO A 84 3.07 -10.11 -4.37
CA PRO A 84 1.70 -10.25 -3.93
C PRO A 84 1.08 -11.61 -4.31
N LEU A 85 1.76 -12.39 -5.15
CA LEU A 85 1.28 -13.69 -5.62
C LEU A 85 1.83 -14.84 -4.78
N VAL A 86 0.99 -15.85 -4.62
CA VAL A 86 1.39 -17.16 -4.12
C VAL A 86 2.30 -17.84 -5.16
N PRO A 87 3.49 -18.34 -4.77
CA PRO A 87 4.41 -19.04 -5.66
C PRO A 87 3.74 -20.10 -6.52
N GLY A 88 4.15 -20.18 -7.79
CA GLY A 88 3.65 -21.18 -8.74
C GLY A 88 2.28 -20.86 -9.37
N GLY A 89 1.63 -19.76 -8.98
CA GLY A 89 0.28 -19.47 -9.43
C GLY A 89 -0.05 -17.98 -9.61
N ARG A 90 -1.34 -17.74 -9.85
CA ARG A 90 -1.94 -16.40 -10.06
C ARG A 90 -2.81 -15.96 -8.89
N HIS A 91 -2.77 -16.71 -7.79
CA HIS A 91 -3.53 -16.43 -6.59
C HIS A 91 -2.82 -15.36 -5.76
N PHE A 92 -3.58 -14.42 -5.20
CA PHE A 92 -3.03 -13.41 -4.28
C PHE A 92 -2.93 -13.97 -2.87
N TRP A 93 -1.91 -13.55 -2.12
CA TRP A 93 -1.88 -13.79 -0.66
C TRP A 93 -3.11 -13.21 0.03
N ALA A 94 -3.57 -12.04 -0.44
CA ALA A 94 -4.74 -11.34 0.09
C ALA A 94 -6.09 -11.94 -0.35
N ALA A 95 -6.14 -13.02 -1.12
CA ALA A 95 -7.38 -13.56 -1.65
C ALA A 95 -8.50 -13.82 -0.61
N PRO A 96 -8.22 -14.25 0.64
CA PRO A 96 -9.26 -14.38 1.67
C PRO A 96 -9.99 -13.07 2.03
N PHE A 97 -9.41 -11.92 1.70
CA PHE A 97 -9.94 -10.58 2.00
C PHE A 97 -10.60 -9.91 0.78
N GLU A 98 -10.71 -10.63 -0.33
CA GLU A 98 -11.35 -10.13 -1.55
C GLU A 98 -12.84 -9.86 -1.32
N LEU A 99 -13.30 -8.69 -1.76
CA LEU A 99 -14.71 -8.33 -1.80
C LEU A 99 -15.16 -8.29 -3.26
N ASN A 100 -16.37 -8.75 -3.55
CA ASN A 100 -17.04 -8.60 -4.86
C ASN A 100 -16.20 -9.02 -6.09
N ARG A 101 -15.28 -9.97 -5.93
CA ARG A 101 -14.35 -10.42 -6.99
C ARG A 101 -13.43 -9.31 -7.52
N GLU A 102 -13.09 -8.33 -6.69
CA GLU A 102 -12.23 -7.20 -7.06
C GLU A 102 -10.82 -7.61 -7.51
N PHE A 103 -10.34 -8.80 -7.12
CA PHE A 103 -9.07 -9.39 -7.55
C PHE A 103 -9.23 -10.38 -8.70
N GLY A 104 -10.44 -10.52 -9.26
CA GLY A 104 -10.77 -11.47 -10.31
C GLY A 104 -11.43 -12.77 -9.83
N GLY A 105 -11.68 -12.93 -8.53
CA GLY A 105 -12.46 -14.04 -7.98
C GLY A 105 -11.79 -15.41 -8.03
N LEU A 106 -10.46 -15.45 -8.02
CA LEU A 106 -9.69 -16.71 -8.05
C LEU A 106 -9.69 -17.44 -6.71
N GLY A 107 -9.96 -16.73 -5.61
CA GLY A 107 -9.89 -17.28 -4.26
C GLY A 107 -8.47 -17.66 -3.80
N PRO A 108 -8.34 -18.23 -2.58
CA PRO A 108 -7.06 -18.69 -2.05
C PRO A 108 -6.40 -19.74 -2.94
N SER A 109 -5.06 -19.77 -2.94
CA SER A 109 -4.32 -20.84 -3.64
C SER A 109 -4.67 -22.20 -3.03
N PRO A 110 -4.91 -23.25 -3.85
CA PRO A 110 -5.06 -24.61 -3.37
C PRO A 110 -3.72 -25.23 -2.95
N ASP A 111 -2.60 -24.66 -3.38
CA ASP A 111 -1.27 -25.22 -3.18
C ASP A 111 -0.69 -24.86 -1.80
N LEU A 112 -0.05 -25.83 -1.16
CA LEU A 112 0.74 -25.61 0.04
C LEU A 112 2.11 -25.06 -0.35
N VAL A 113 2.44 -23.87 0.16
CA VAL A 113 3.72 -23.22 -0.10
C VAL A 113 4.68 -23.48 1.05
N ALA A 114 5.90 -23.91 0.72
CA ALA A 114 6.96 -24.08 1.70
C ALA A 114 7.29 -22.74 2.40
N GLY A 115 7.73 -22.79 3.66
CA GLY A 115 8.00 -21.58 4.46
C GLY A 115 9.05 -20.64 3.85
N GLU A 116 10.01 -21.19 3.11
CA GLU A 116 11.10 -20.46 2.47
C GLU A 116 10.93 -20.30 0.96
N ASP A 117 9.83 -20.82 0.40
CA ASP A 117 9.50 -20.54 -0.98
C ASP A 117 8.80 -19.19 -1.06
N TRP A 118 9.57 -18.18 -1.45
CA TRP A 118 9.08 -16.84 -1.67
C TRP A 118 8.74 -16.58 -3.14
N GLY A 119 8.90 -17.58 -4.02
CA GLY A 119 8.58 -17.51 -5.44
C GLY A 119 9.26 -16.34 -6.14
N ASP A 120 8.44 -15.53 -6.80
CA ASP A 120 8.81 -14.37 -7.63
C ASP A 120 9.36 -13.15 -6.85
N THR A 121 10.08 -13.39 -5.76
CA THR A 121 10.88 -12.35 -5.09
C THR A 121 12.05 -11.88 -5.95
N ARG A 122 12.46 -10.64 -5.75
CA ARG A 122 13.63 -10.08 -6.45
C ARG A 122 14.91 -10.73 -5.92
N ILE A 123 15.63 -11.45 -6.79
CA ILE A 123 16.80 -12.28 -6.43
C ILE A 123 18.08 -11.46 -6.16
N ASN A 124 18.16 -10.21 -6.62
CA ASN A 124 19.34 -9.35 -6.40
C ASN A 124 18.93 -7.92 -6.01
N PRO A 125 18.36 -7.70 -4.82
CA PRO A 125 17.96 -6.37 -4.38
C PRO A 125 19.19 -5.59 -3.91
N GLY A 126 19.39 -4.39 -4.45
CA GLY A 126 20.24 -3.41 -3.77
C GLY A 126 19.67 -3.12 -2.37
N ALA A 127 20.52 -2.85 -1.38
CA ALA A 127 20.06 -2.49 -0.05
C ALA A 127 19.10 -1.28 -0.12
N ARG A 128 17.91 -1.38 0.50
CA ARG A 128 16.85 -0.35 0.51
C ARG A 128 16.31 0.04 -0.88
N ALA A 129 16.39 -0.86 -1.87
CA ALA A 129 15.85 -0.62 -3.21
C ALA A 129 14.33 -0.91 -3.34
N ASN A 130 13.67 -1.30 -2.23
CA ASN A 130 12.26 -1.66 -2.22
C ASN A 130 11.55 -0.89 -1.09
N THR A 131 10.30 -0.49 -1.29
CA THR A 131 9.49 0.32 -0.38
C THR A 131 8.01 0.21 -0.78
N THR A 132 7.15 -0.24 0.13
CA THR A 132 5.70 -0.07 -0.02
C THR A 132 5.25 1.14 0.80
N ILE A 133 4.62 2.11 0.14
CA ILE A 133 4.12 3.33 0.80
C ILE A 133 2.61 3.30 0.77
N ALA A 134 1.98 3.33 1.93
CA ALA A 134 0.53 3.38 2.05
C ALA A 134 0.07 4.66 2.75
N CYS A 135 -1.13 5.12 2.39
CA CYS A 135 -1.90 6.07 3.16
C CYS A 135 -3.29 5.48 3.42
N VAL A 136 -3.64 5.33 4.70
CA VAL A 136 -4.98 4.93 5.14
C VAL A 136 -5.71 6.18 5.64
N ALA A 137 -6.94 6.39 5.20
CA ALA A 137 -7.74 7.53 5.59
C ALA A 137 -9.12 7.11 6.08
N THR A 138 -9.63 7.78 7.10
CA THR A 138 -10.99 7.59 7.61
C THR A 138 -11.70 8.92 7.87
N ASP A 139 -13.03 8.88 7.88
CA ASP A 139 -13.88 10.01 8.27
C ASP A 139 -14.17 10.10 9.77
N VAL A 140 -13.79 9.07 10.53
CA VAL A 140 -14.01 8.97 11.98
C VAL A 140 -13.06 9.88 12.74
N ILE A 141 -13.59 10.65 13.71
CA ILE A 141 -12.82 11.46 14.66
C ILE A 141 -11.98 10.54 15.53
N LEU A 142 -10.67 10.57 15.30
CA LEU A 142 -9.66 9.82 16.06
C LEU A 142 -8.65 10.79 16.66
N ASP A 143 -8.21 10.51 17.88
CA ASP A 143 -7.11 11.24 18.51
C ASP A 143 -5.73 10.76 17.97
N PRO A 144 -4.62 11.44 18.33
CA PRO A 144 -3.29 11.09 17.85
C PRO A 144 -2.84 9.66 18.18
N ASP A 145 -3.24 9.11 19.33
CA ASP A 145 -2.85 7.76 19.74
C ASP A 145 -3.68 6.70 19.00
N GLU A 146 -4.98 6.97 18.82
CA GLU A 146 -5.90 6.15 18.04
C GLU A 146 -5.47 6.07 16.57
N ILE A 147 -5.17 7.20 15.91
CA ILE A 147 -4.75 7.19 14.50
C ILE A 147 -3.36 6.57 14.30
N LYS A 148 -2.45 6.74 15.27
CA LYS A 148 -1.17 6.05 15.28
C LYS A 148 -1.36 4.54 15.39
N ARG A 149 -2.30 4.09 16.23
CA ARG A 149 -2.65 2.67 16.33
C ARG A 149 -3.20 2.13 15.01
N VAL A 150 -4.05 2.88 14.31
CA VAL A 150 -4.53 2.52 12.96
C VAL A 150 -3.36 2.36 11.98
N ALA A 151 -2.40 3.30 11.96
CA ALA A 151 -1.21 3.20 11.10
C ALA A 151 -0.40 1.92 11.38
N MET A 152 -0.25 1.55 12.65
CA MET A 152 0.43 0.32 13.04
C MET A 152 -0.31 -0.93 12.57
N MET A 153 -1.63 -0.98 12.78
CA MET A 153 -2.45 -2.13 12.37
C MET A 153 -2.50 -2.30 10.85
N ALA A 154 -2.52 -1.20 10.10
CA ALA A 154 -2.53 -1.23 8.64
C ALA A 154 -1.26 -1.87 8.03
N GLN A 155 -0.14 -1.93 8.77
CA GLN A 155 1.03 -2.71 8.36
C GLN A 155 0.70 -4.22 8.26
N ASP A 156 -0.19 -4.74 9.12
CA ASP A 156 -0.65 -6.13 9.04
C ASP A 156 -1.41 -6.40 7.73
N GLY A 157 -2.09 -5.39 7.18
CA GLY A 157 -2.69 -5.45 5.86
C GLY A 157 -1.65 -5.67 4.75
N LEU A 158 -0.50 -5.00 4.84
CA LEU A 158 0.62 -5.22 3.91
C LEU A 158 1.17 -6.65 4.06
N ALA A 159 1.34 -7.13 5.30
CA ALA A 159 1.83 -8.49 5.57
C ALA A 159 0.89 -9.61 5.09
N ARG A 160 -0.41 -9.35 5.00
CA ARG A 160 -1.38 -10.28 4.39
C ARG A 160 -1.37 -10.25 2.87
N ALA A 161 -0.88 -9.17 2.28
CA ALA A 161 -0.92 -8.95 0.83
C ALA A 161 0.41 -9.23 0.13
N ILE A 162 1.55 -9.07 0.81
CA ILE A 162 2.89 -9.13 0.22
C ILE A 162 3.78 -10.04 1.06
N ARG A 163 4.52 -10.93 0.41
CA ARG A 163 5.46 -11.82 1.09
C ARG A 163 6.79 -11.97 0.33
N PRO A 164 7.95 -11.82 1.02
CA PRO A 164 8.12 -11.19 2.34
C PRO A 164 7.84 -9.67 2.28
N ILE A 165 7.52 -9.07 3.43
CA ILE A 165 7.38 -7.62 3.61
C ILE A 165 8.13 -7.21 4.89
N HIS A 166 8.41 -5.93 5.09
CA HIS A 166 9.16 -5.41 6.25
C HIS A 166 10.54 -6.03 6.40
N SER A 167 11.12 -6.49 5.30
CA SER A 167 12.48 -7.03 5.30
C SER A 167 13.48 -5.90 5.54
N PRO A 168 14.73 -6.21 5.91
CA PRO A 168 15.80 -5.20 5.98
C PRO A 168 16.06 -4.45 4.66
N PHE A 169 15.50 -4.92 3.54
CA PHE A 169 15.61 -4.31 2.22
C PHE A 169 14.41 -3.43 1.85
N ASP A 170 13.37 -3.40 2.69
CA ASP A 170 12.17 -2.61 2.49
C ASP A 170 12.17 -1.34 3.35
N GLY A 171 11.75 -0.23 2.75
CA GLY A 171 11.53 1.05 3.41
C GLY A 171 10.05 1.30 3.71
N ASP A 172 9.28 0.29 4.12
CA ASP A 172 7.82 0.38 4.19
C ASP A 172 7.32 1.48 5.14
N VAL A 173 6.36 2.28 4.68
CA VAL A 173 5.77 3.39 5.44
C VAL A 173 4.26 3.39 5.28
N VAL A 174 3.55 3.51 6.40
CA VAL A 174 2.10 3.76 6.44
C VAL A 174 1.84 5.12 7.08
N PHE A 175 1.19 6.01 6.33
CA PHE A 175 0.55 7.21 6.87
C PHE A 175 -0.91 6.91 7.20
N ALA A 176 -1.42 7.44 8.31
CA ALA A 176 -2.83 7.36 8.64
C ALA A 176 -3.42 8.76 8.85
N LEU A 177 -4.60 8.98 8.28
CA LEU A 177 -5.31 10.26 8.30
C LEU A 177 -6.73 10.07 8.84
N SER A 178 -7.15 11.00 9.69
CA SER A 178 -8.57 11.18 10.04
C SER A 178 -9.02 12.55 9.55
N THR A 179 -10.14 12.60 8.83
CA THR A 179 -10.76 13.88 8.43
C THR A 179 -11.66 14.47 9.52
N GLY A 180 -11.89 13.73 10.62
CA GLY A 180 -12.63 14.22 11.78
C GLY A 180 -14.09 14.63 11.51
N ARG A 181 -14.75 13.98 10.54
CA ARG A 181 -16.09 14.38 10.09
C ARG A 181 -17.23 13.72 10.86
N ARG A 182 -17.01 12.54 11.44
CA ARG A 182 -18.04 11.81 12.19
C ARG A 182 -17.54 11.24 13.52
N PRO A 183 -18.39 11.14 14.54
CA PRO A 183 -18.04 10.45 15.77
C PRO A 183 -17.86 8.94 15.52
N ALA A 184 -17.03 8.30 16.34
CA ALA A 184 -16.95 6.85 16.38
C ALA A 184 -18.31 6.27 16.82
N PRO A 185 -18.83 5.23 16.15
CA PRO A 185 -20.09 4.60 16.52
C PRO A 185 -19.97 3.76 17.79
N GLY A 186 -21.04 3.73 18.57
CA GLY A 186 -21.15 2.90 19.76
C GLY A 186 -20.42 3.44 21.00
N PRO A 187 -20.59 2.77 22.17
CA PRO A 187 -20.09 3.27 23.45
C PRO A 187 -18.60 2.98 23.70
N ARG A 188 -17.97 2.12 22.89
CA ARG A 188 -16.58 1.66 23.07
C ARG A 188 -15.75 2.02 21.84
N ARG A 189 -14.95 3.08 21.96
CA ARG A 189 -14.16 3.64 20.86
C ARG A 189 -13.09 2.69 20.33
N GLU A 190 -12.56 1.82 21.18
CA GLU A 190 -11.51 0.86 20.83
C GLU A 190 -11.97 -0.10 19.73
N PHE A 191 -13.27 -0.42 19.69
CA PHE A 191 -13.83 -1.23 18.61
C PHE A 191 -13.91 -0.49 17.28
N ALA A 192 -14.08 0.84 17.28
CA ALA A 192 -14.00 1.62 16.05
C ALA A 192 -12.56 1.61 15.50
N VAL A 193 -11.57 1.86 16.36
CA VAL A 193 -10.15 1.77 15.99
C VAL A 193 -9.80 0.38 15.44
N ALA A 194 -10.23 -0.67 16.13
CA ALA A 194 -10.00 -2.04 15.70
C ALA A 194 -10.61 -2.35 14.33
N ARG A 195 -11.83 -1.86 14.06
CA ARG A 195 -12.51 -2.07 12.77
C ARG A 195 -11.94 -1.25 11.62
N ILE A 196 -11.33 -0.10 11.91
CA ILE A 196 -10.68 0.74 10.89
C ILE A 196 -9.31 0.19 10.52
N GLY A 197 -8.54 -0.30 11.51
CA GLY A 197 -7.16 -0.74 11.29
C GLY A 197 -6.99 -2.21 10.89
N ALA A 198 -8.00 -3.07 11.11
CA ALA A 198 -7.93 -4.51 10.83
C ALA A 198 -8.15 -4.83 9.36
#